data_AF-A0A935YSZ9-F1
#
_entry.id   AF-A0A935YSZ9-F1
#
_cell.length_a   1.000
_cell.length_b   1.000
_cell.length_c   1.000
_cell.angle_alpha   90.00
_cell.angle_beta   90.00
_cell.angle_gamma   90.00
#
_symmetry.space_group_name_H-M   'P 1'
#
loop_
_entity.id
_entity.type
_entity.pdbx_description
1 polymer ?
#
loop_
_entity_poly.entity_id
_entity_poly.type
_entity_poly.pdbx_seq_one_letter_code
_entity_poly.pdbx_strand_id
1 'polypeptide(L)'
;MQRVLQLGSRGDDVAAIAQRLVLGGFLAAVTDTFSDSVMDAVRAFQQSHRDPEGRPLVVDGIVGPLTAQALANLDPTSPAAPNNGLFRVDSHGGLPNGGSEAGRAALAAALGEMAAGACEVGVNNAGPWVEKYLNGIVAPPANWCAGFVSWCYLHAPGGIPFRYSLGARDIFHQFVSKNWAFQSANLIPQPGDIVVWWRDNPSGWQGHIGLVHNVANGCLTTVEANKGRFPASVSQFTYELSRMDRVLGFGRVR
;
A
#
# COMPACT_ATOMS: atom_id res chain seq x y z
N MET A 1 10.47 -10.62 -11.73
CA MET A 1 9.09 -10.15 -11.48
C MET A 1 8.16 -11.33 -11.66
N GLN A 2 7.38 -11.70 -10.64
CA GLN A 2 6.37 -12.75 -10.79
C GLN A 2 5.13 -12.11 -11.43
N ARG A 3 4.65 -12.66 -12.56
CA ARG A 3 3.42 -12.18 -13.21
C ARG A 3 2.18 -12.69 -12.47
N VAL A 4 1.06 -12.00 -12.63
CA VAL A 4 -0.24 -12.46 -12.11
C VAL A 4 -0.68 -13.69 -12.89
N LEU A 5 -1.05 -14.77 -12.18
CA LEU A 5 -1.59 -15.98 -12.79
C LEU A 5 -3.09 -16.04 -12.59
N GLN A 6 -3.78 -16.39 -13.66
CA GLN A 6 -5.24 -16.47 -13.75
C GLN A 6 -5.64 -17.54 -14.77
N LEU A 7 -6.94 -17.82 -14.88
CA LEU A 7 -7.48 -18.77 -15.85
C LEU A 7 -6.85 -18.59 -17.24
N GLY A 8 -6.32 -19.69 -17.79
CA GLY A 8 -5.64 -19.72 -19.09
C GLY A 8 -4.14 -19.42 -19.06
N SER A 9 -3.56 -19.01 -17.92
CA SER A 9 -2.10 -18.87 -17.77
C SER A 9 -1.41 -20.22 -17.93
N ARG A 10 -0.20 -20.24 -18.51
CA ARG A 10 0.58 -21.47 -18.72
C ARG A 10 2.08 -21.26 -18.49
N GLY A 11 2.77 -22.28 -17.99
CA GLY A 11 4.24 -22.31 -17.86
C GLY A 11 4.73 -22.74 -16.49
N ASP A 12 6.05 -22.66 -16.30
CA ASP A 12 6.74 -23.13 -15.08
C ASP A 12 6.28 -22.41 -13.80
N ASP A 13 5.82 -21.17 -13.92
CA ASP A 13 5.26 -20.41 -12.80
C ASP A 13 3.90 -20.94 -12.34
N VAL A 14 3.07 -21.42 -13.28
CA VAL A 14 1.84 -22.15 -12.97
C VAL A 14 2.17 -23.50 -12.34
N ALA A 15 3.16 -24.23 -12.88
CA ALA A 15 3.60 -25.50 -12.31
C ALA A 15 4.09 -25.36 -10.85
N ALA A 16 4.86 -24.31 -10.57
CA ALA A 16 5.35 -24.02 -9.22
C ALA A 16 4.19 -23.72 -8.23
N ILE A 17 3.18 -22.98 -8.67
CA ILE A 17 1.99 -22.71 -7.84
C ILE A 17 1.11 -23.97 -7.69
N ALA A 18 0.89 -24.72 -8.77
CA ALA A 18 0.15 -25.97 -8.73
C ALA A 18 0.79 -26.97 -7.76
N GLN A 19 2.14 -27.04 -7.73
CA GLN A 19 2.87 -27.86 -6.76
C GLN A 19 2.56 -27.47 -5.31
N ARG A 20 2.52 -26.17 -5.01
CA ARG A 20 2.18 -25.67 -3.65
C ARG A 20 0.73 -25.95 -3.28
N LEU A 21 -0.19 -25.80 -4.24
CA LEU A 21 -1.60 -26.14 -4.03
C LEU A 21 -1.80 -27.64 -3.79
N VAL A 22 -1.04 -28.50 -4.48
CA VAL A 22 -1.02 -29.96 -4.21
C VAL A 22 -0.49 -30.23 -2.81
N LEU A 23 0.61 -29.59 -2.43
CA LEU A 23 1.21 -29.71 -1.09
C LEU A 23 0.24 -29.30 0.02
N GLY A 24 -0.52 -28.22 -0.19
CA GLY A 24 -1.58 -27.76 0.71
C GLY A 24 -2.87 -28.56 0.65
N GLY A 25 -2.96 -29.60 -0.19
CA GLY A 25 -4.15 -30.44 -0.35
C GLY A 25 -5.31 -29.77 -1.11
N PHE A 26 -5.07 -28.65 -1.77
CA PHE A 26 -6.07 -27.91 -2.55
C PHE A 26 -6.20 -28.40 -3.99
N LEU A 27 -5.18 -29.08 -4.52
CA LEU A 27 -5.16 -29.58 -5.90
C LEU A 27 -4.70 -31.04 -5.95
N ALA A 28 -5.26 -31.83 -6.87
CA ALA A 28 -4.98 -33.26 -6.93
C ALA A 28 -3.63 -33.61 -7.59
N ALA A 29 -3.19 -32.83 -8.57
CA ALA A 29 -1.95 -33.08 -9.31
C ALA A 29 -1.34 -31.78 -9.83
N VAL A 30 -0.02 -31.77 -10.02
CA VAL A 30 0.72 -30.63 -10.57
C VAL A 30 0.38 -30.47 -12.05
N THR A 31 0.20 -29.23 -12.49
CA THR A 31 -0.05 -28.88 -13.90
C THR A 31 0.64 -27.57 -14.23
N ASP A 32 1.05 -27.40 -15.48
CA ASP A 32 1.60 -26.17 -16.02
C ASP A 32 0.52 -25.22 -16.56
N THR A 33 -0.76 -25.58 -16.43
CA THR A 33 -1.88 -24.87 -17.03
C THR A 33 -2.87 -24.46 -15.95
N PHE A 34 -3.21 -23.17 -15.90
CA PHE A 34 -4.13 -22.62 -14.93
C PHE A 34 -5.56 -22.82 -15.42
N SER A 35 -6.08 -24.03 -15.23
CA SER A 35 -7.44 -24.46 -15.56
C SER A 35 -8.46 -24.02 -14.50
N ASP A 36 -9.75 -24.28 -14.73
CA ASP A 36 -10.81 -24.03 -13.75
C ASP A 36 -10.54 -24.74 -12.42
N SER A 37 -10.02 -25.97 -12.47
CA SER A 37 -9.63 -26.71 -11.26
C SER A 37 -8.52 -26.02 -10.46
N VAL A 38 -7.55 -25.37 -11.13
CA VAL A 38 -6.51 -24.60 -10.46
C VAL A 38 -7.09 -23.31 -9.88
N MET A 39 -7.99 -22.64 -10.59
CA MET A 39 -8.69 -21.44 -10.11
C MET A 39 -9.52 -21.74 -8.85
N ASP A 40 -10.27 -22.85 -8.84
CA ASP A 40 -11.07 -23.26 -7.68
C ASP A 40 -10.17 -23.65 -6.50
N ALA A 41 -9.05 -24.34 -6.75
CA ALA A 41 -8.04 -24.62 -5.72
C ALA A 41 -7.47 -23.32 -5.12
N VAL A 42 -7.19 -22.31 -5.96
CA VAL A 42 -6.73 -21.00 -5.49
C VAL A 42 -7.78 -20.29 -4.66
N ARG A 43 -9.07 -20.35 -5.04
CA ARG A 43 -10.17 -19.79 -4.21
C ARG A 43 -10.25 -20.47 -2.86
N ALA A 44 -10.17 -21.79 -2.81
CA ALA A 44 -10.19 -22.55 -1.56
C ALA A 44 -8.99 -22.20 -0.66
N PHE A 45 -7.81 -22.01 -1.25
CA PHE A 45 -6.64 -21.52 -0.55
C PHE A 45 -6.87 -20.11 0.01
N GLN A 46 -7.32 -19.16 -0.82
CA GLN A 46 -7.59 -17.78 -0.42
C GLN A 46 -8.64 -17.68 0.70
N GLN A 47 -9.68 -18.54 0.69
CA GLN A 47 -10.70 -18.59 1.74
C GLN A 47 -10.13 -18.98 3.11
N SER A 48 -9.08 -19.80 3.12
CA SER A 48 -8.50 -20.38 4.33
C SER A 48 -7.23 -19.68 4.81
N HIS A 49 -6.68 -18.75 4.01
CA HIS A 49 -5.38 -18.13 4.26
C HIS A 49 -5.45 -16.61 4.34
N ARG A 50 -4.40 -16.06 4.97
CA ARG A 50 -4.21 -14.63 5.16
C ARG A 50 -2.97 -14.17 4.39
N ASP A 51 -2.95 -12.88 4.06
CA ASP A 51 -1.77 -12.21 3.53
C ASP A 51 -0.67 -12.09 4.62
N PRO A 52 0.55 -11.67 4.26
CA PRO A 52 1.66 -11.52 5.21
C PRO A 52 1.37 -10.56 6.37
N GLU A 53 0.43 -9.63 6.21
CA GLU A 53 -0.03 -8.70 7.25
C GLU A 53 -1.17 -9.29 8.10
N GLY A 54 -1.53 -10.55 7.91
CA GLY A 54 -2.56 -11.25 8.67
C GLY A 54 -3.99 -10.87 8.27
N ARG A 55 -4.21 -10.23 7.12
CA ARG A 55 -5.54 -9.90 6.60
C ARG A 55 -6.05 -11.05 5.72
N PRO A 56 -7.36 -11.33 5.68
CA PRO A 56 -7.90 -12.34 4.77
C PRO A 56 -7.53 -12.03 3.32
N LEU A 57 -7.10 -13.06 2.57
CA LEU A 57 -6.91 -12.91 1.13
C LEU A 57 -8.25 -12.66 0.43
N VAL A 58 -8.20 -11.94 -0.70
CA VAL A 58 -9.37 -11.81 -1.57
C VAL A 58 -9.61 -13.15 -2.26
N VAL A 59 -10.85 -13.64 -2.20
CA VAL A 59 -11.24 -14.93 -2.78
C VAL A 59 -11.72 -14.72 -4.23
N ASP A 60 -10.77 -14.68 -5.15
CA ASP A 60 -11.05 -14.37 -6.57
C ASP A 60 -10.57 -15.47 -7.53
N GLY A 61 -9.72 -16.39 -7.07
CA GLY A 61 -9.14 -17.45 -7.89
C GLY A 61 -7.95 -17.00 -8.74
N ILE A 62 -7.40 -15.83 -8.43
CA ILE A 62 -6.25 -15.24 -9.12
C ILE A 62 -5.04 -15.28 -8.19
N VAL A 63 -3.91 -15.73 -8.71
CA VAL A 63 -2.65 -15.71 -7.99
C VAL A 63 -1.95 -14.39 -8.28
N GLY A 64 -2.40 -13.38 -7.55
CA GLY A 64 -1.69 -12.11 -7.37
C GLY A 64 -0.51 -12.25 -6.40
N PRO A 65 0.29 -11.19 -6.20
CA PRO A 65 1.49 -11.26 -5.38
C PRO A 65 1.23 -11.64 -3.92
N LEU A 66 0.10 -11.23 -3.33
CA LEU A 66 -0.25 -11.60 -1.96
C LEU A 66 -0.61 -13.08 -1.86
N THR A 67 -1.42 -13.58 -2.80
CA THR A 67 -1.73 -15.02 -2.91
C THR A 67 -0.46 -15.84 -3.14
N ALA A 68 0.43 -15.38 -4.02
CA ALA A 68 1.69 -16.07 -4.32
C ALA A 68 2.63 -16.15 -3.11
N GLN A 69 2.72 -15.08 -2.31
CA GLN A 69 3.48 -15.07 -1.06
C GLN A 69 2.87 -16.00 -0.01
N ALA A 70 1.55 -15.96 0.17
CA ALA A 70 0.88 -16.87 1.09
C ALA A 70 1.08 -18.35 0.69
N LEU A 71 1.01 -18.67 -0.61
CA LEU A 71 1.28 -20.03 -1.12
C LEU A 71 2.72 -20.48 -0.91
N ALA A 72 3.69 -19.56 -0.93
CA ALA A 72 5.08 -19.88 -0.67
C ALA A 72 5.33 -20.38 0.77
N ASN A 73 4.46 -20.02 1.71
CA ASN A 73 4.58 -20.42 3.12
C ASN A 73 4.06 -21.85 3.40
N LEU A 74 3.52 -22.56 2.39
CA LEU A 74 3.01 -23.94 2.54
C LEU A 74 4.09 -25.03 2.48
N ASP A 75 5.35 -24.68 2.17
CA ASP A 75 6.44 -25.65 2.01
C ASP A 75 7.47 -25.52 3.15
N PRO A 76 7.57 -26.51 4.08
CA PRO A 76 8.54 -26.51 5.16
C PRO A 76 9.99 -26.81 4.69
N THR A 77 10.16 -27.26 3.45
CA THR A 77 11.47 -27.59 2.84
C THR A 77 11.90 -26.62 1.75
N SER A 78 11.03 -25.68 1.36
CA SER A 78 11.52 -24.50 0.64
C SER A 78 12.60 -23.88 1.52
N PRO A 79 13.80 -23.55 0.99
CA PRO A 79 14.60 -22.56 1.68
C PRO A 79 13.64 -21.39 1.81
N ALA A 80 13.19 -21.09 3.05
CA ALA A 80 12.23 -20.05 3.32
C ALA A 80 12.59 -18.93 2.36
N ALA A 81 11.71 -18.58 1.40
CA ALA A 81 12.00 -17.51 0.45
C ALA A 81 12.54 -16.39 1.31
N PRO A 82 13.85 -16.07 1.19
CA PRO A 82 14.76 -15.76 2.29
C PRO A 82 13.96 -14.96 3.27
N ASN A 83 13.60 -15.54 4.44
CA ASN A 83 12.70 -14.94 5.42
C ASN A 83 12.89 -13.42 5.39
N ASN A 84 12.12 -12.73 4.55
CA ASN A 84 12.18 -11.29 4.45
C ASN A 84 11.22 -10.73 5.51
N GLY A 85 10.95 -11.55 6.54
CA GLY A 85 10.88 -11.19 7.94
C GLY A 85 12.21 -10.68 8.50
N LEU A 86 13.04 -10.06 7.67
CA LEU A 86 13.50 -8.73 7.96
C LEU A 86 13.08 -7.90 6.75
N PHE A 87 12.16 -6.95 6.93
CA PHE A 87 12.42 -5.64 6.35
C PHE A 87 13.85 -5.35 6.78
N ARG A 88 14.81 -5.63 5.88
CA ARG A 88 16.09 -4.96 5.94
C ARG A 88 15.70 -3.49 5.76
N VAL A 89 15.41 -2.84 6.89
CA VAL A 89 16.36 -1.89 7.45
C VAL A 89 17.71 -2.47 7.09
N ASP A 90 18.17 -2.12 5.88
CA ASP A 90 19.58 -2.18 5.61
C ASP A 90 20.26 -1.61 6.84
N SER A 91 21.40 -2.15 7.22
CA SER A 91 22.16 -1.65 8.36
C SER A 91 22.72 -0.23 8.09
N HIS A 92 22.03 0.56 7.24
CA HIS A 92 22.15 1.97 6.87
C HIS A 92 20.81 2.74 6.97
N GLY A 93 19.71 2.16 7.48
CA GLY A 93 18.47 2.89 7.78
C GLY A 93 17.86 3.64 6.59
N GLY A 94 18.08 3.17 5.37
CA GLY A 94 17.77 3.85 4.13
C GLY A 94 16.41 3.45 3.55
N LEU A 95 15.60 4.46 3.19
CA LEU A 95 14.45 4.26 2.30
C LEU A 95 14.90 3.62 0.97
N PRO A 96 14.03 2.83 0.30
CA PRO A 96 14.32 2.33 -1.04
C PRO A 96 14.73 3.44 -2.02
N ASN A 97 15.54 3.10 -3.03
CA ASN A 97 16.05 4.06 -4.00
C ASN A 97 14.94 4.71 -4.84
N GLY A 98 15.18 5.95 -5.30
CA GLY A 98 14.24 6.76 -6.08
C GLY A 98 13.48 7.78 -5.22
N GLY A 99 12.52 8.47 -5.83
CA GLY A 99 11.77 9.55 -5.18
C GLY A 99 12.54 10.88 -5.23
N SER A 100 11.81 11.98 -5.07
CA SER A 100 12.43 13.30 -4.90
C SER A 100 12.91 13.48 -3.46
N GLU A 101 13.87 14.40 -3.26
CA GLU A 101 14.39 14.72 -1.93
C GLU A 101 13.27 15.15 -0.98
N ALA A 102 12.37 16.03 -1.42
CA ALA A 102 11.21 16.46 -0.66
C ALA A 102 10.25 15.30 -0.32
N GLY A 103 9.96 14.42 -1.29
CA GLY A 103 9.11 13.25 -1.07
C GLY A 103 9.74 12.28 -0.06
N ARG A 104 11.04 12.00 -0.18
CA ARG A 104 11.75 11.12 0.74
C ARG A 104 11.80 11.67 2.16
N ALA A 105 12.01 12.98 2.32
CA ALA A 105 11.94 13.63 3.62
C ALA A 105 10.55 13.52 4.24
N ALA A 106 9.49 13.70 3.45
CA ALA A 106 8.12 13.50 3.91
C ALA A 106 7.86 12.05 4.33
N LEU A 107 8.31 11.06 3.54
CA LEU A 107 8.17 9.65 3.89
C LEU A 107 8.95 9.29 5.16
N ALA A 108 10.15 9.84 5.35
CA ALA A 108 10.93 9.64 6.56
C ALA A 108 10.20 10.19 7.80
N ALA A 109 9.61 11.38 7.71
CA ALA A 109 8.78 11.94 8.78
C ALA A 109 7.57 11.06 9.09
N ALA A 110 6.88 10.55 8.06
CA ALA A 110 5.74 9.65 8.21
C ALA A 110 6.10 8.34 8.94
N LEU A 111 7.24 7.74 8.60
CA LEU A 111 7.75 6.55 9.29
C LEU A 111 8.14 6.84 10.74
N GLY A 112 8.69 8.03 11.01
CA GLY A 112 8.96 8.49 12.37
C GLY A 112 7.70 8.59 13.23
N GLU A 113 6.63 9.17 12.68
CA GLU A 113 5.32 9.25 13.36
C GLU A 113 4.70 7.86 13.60
N MET A 114 4.81 6.96 12.63
CA MET A 114 4.38 5.58 12.78
C MET A 114 5.16 4.87 13.91
N ALA A 115 6.49 5.03 13.95
CA ALA A 115 7.34 4.44 14.99
C ALA A 115 7.05 5.03 16.38
N ALA A 116 6.64 6.29 16.45
CA ALA A 116 6.21 6.96 17.69
C ALA A 116 4.79 6.55 18.15
N GLY A 117 4.09 5.71 17.38
CA GLY A 117 2.75 5.24 17.73
C GLY A 117 1.67 6.31 17.52
N ALA A 118 1.86 7.23 16.57
CA ALA A 118 0.89 8.29 16.29
C ALA A 118 -0.50 7.71 15.98
N CYS A 119 -1.48 8.06 16.80
CA CYS A 119 -2.84 7.56 16.69
C CYS A 119 -3.87 8.54 17.28
N GLU A 120 -5.13 8.30 16.96
CA GLU A 120 -6.25 8.94 17.64
C GLU A 120 -6.30 8.54 19.12
N VAL A 121 -6.62 9.50 19.98
CA VAL A 121 -6.71 9.29 21.43
C VAL A 121 -8.02 9.86 21.95
N GLY A 122 -8.71 9.08 22.79
CA GLY A 122 -9.96 9.50 23.45
C GLY A 122 -11.19 9.33 22.56
N VAL A 123 -11.29 10.11 21.48
CA VAL A 123 -12.42 10.05 20.54
C VAL A 123 -11.96 10.01 19.09
N ASN A 124 -12.83 9.48 18.22
CA ASN A 124 -12.59 9.38 16.79
C ASN A 124 -12.20 10.75 16.21
N ASN A 125 -11.17 10.78 15.35
CA ASN A 125 -10.61 11.99 14.76
C ASN A 125 -10.06 13.04 15.77
N ALA A 126 -9.62 12.65 16.96
CA ALA A 126 -9.09 13.58 17.96
C ALA A 126 -7.84 13.06 18.68
N GLY A 127 -7.32 13.88 19.59
CA GLY A 127 -6.12 13.61 20.38
C GLY A 127 -4.94 14.47 19.94
N PRO A 128 -3.83 14.43 20.71
CA PRO A 128 -2.70 15.34 20.53
C PRO A 128 -2.00 15.17 19.17
N TRP A 129 -1.94 13.94 18.65
CA TRP A 129 -1.40 13.69 17.31
C TRP A 129 -2.29 14.32 16.24
N VAL A 130 -3.61 14.15 16.35
CA VAL A 130 -4.56 14.73 15.40
C VAL A 130 -4.49 16.25 15.42
N GLU A 131 -4.51 16.86 16.61
CA GLU A 131 -4.38 18.32 16.78
C GLU A 131 -3.12 18.88 16.10
N LYS A 132 -1.98 18.21 16.28
CA LYS A 132 -0.72 18.54 15.59
C LYS A 132 -0.90 18.57 14.07
N TYR A 133 -1.55 17.57 13.48
CA TYR A 133 -1.73 17.48 12.02
C TYR A 133 -2.82 18.40 11.46
N LEU A 134 -3.78 18.82 12.29
CA LEU A 134 -4.75 19.84 11.90
C LEU A 134 -4.13 21.23 11.87
N ASN A 135 -2.97 21.41 12.52
CA ASN A 135 -2.13 22.60 12.44
C ASN A 135 -2.90 23.91 12.72
N GLY A 136 -3.85 23.86 13.67
CA GLY A 136 -4.69 24.99 14.06
C GLY A 136 -5.70 25.47 13.01
N ILE A 137 -5.78 24.84 11.83
CA ILE A 137 -6.74 25.21 10.77
C ILE A 137 -8.17 24.89 11.20
N VAL A 138 -8.35 23.77 11.91
CA VAL A 138 -9.61 23.35 12.51
C VAL A 138 -9.33 22.66 13.85
N ALA A 139 -10.22 22.82 14.83
CA ALA A 139 -10.12 22.08 16.08
C ALA A 139 -10.52 20.60 15.89
N PRO A 140 -9.89 19.65 16.60
CA PRO A 140 -10.39 18.28 16.64
C PRO A 140 -11.79 18.23 17.30
N PRO A 141 -12.67 17.29 16.90
CA PRO A 141 -12.41 16.19 15.98
C PRO A 141 -12.53 16.58 14.50
N ALA A 142 -11.54 16.20 13.68
CA ALA A 142 -11.59 16.41 12.23
C ALA A 142 -10.75 15.37 11.45
N ASN A 143 -11.14 15.12 10.21
CA ASN A 143 -10.42 14.18 9.35
C ASN A 143 -8.97 14.65 9.12
N TRP A 144 -8.00 13.83 9.52
CA TRP A 144 -6.59 14.22 9.58
C TRP A 144 -5.65 13.56 8.55
N CYS A 145 -6.13 12.75 7.59
CA CYS A 145 -5.26 12.10 6.59
C CYS A 145 -4.43 13.09 5.75
N ALA A 146 -5.05 14.13 5.21
CA ALA A 146 -4.36 15.15 4.40
C ALA A 146 -3.55 16.12 5.25
N GLY A 147 -4.00 16.40 6.48
CA GLY A 147 -3.21 17.14 7.46
C GLY A 147 -1.90 16.41 7.78
N PHE A 148 -1.96 15.11 8.01
CA PHE A 148 -0.78 14.27 8.22
C PHE A 148 0.19 14.34 7.04
N VAL A 149 -0.28 14.18 5.81
CA VAL A 149 0.58 14.26 4.62
C VAL A 149 1.18 15.66 4.44
N SER A 150 0.40 16.72 4.69
CA SER A 150 0.91 18.10 4.66
C SER A 150 1.98 18.33 5.72
N TRP A 151 1.78 17.84 6.95
CA TRP A 151 2.76 17.90 8.03
C TRP A 151 4.04 17.13 7.69
N CYS A 152 3.93 15.95 7.07
CA CYS A 152 5.10 15.20 6.62
C CYS A 152 5.95 16.04 5.65
N TYR A 153 5.32 16.69 4.67
CA TYR A 153 6.03 17.53 3.70
C TYR A 153 6.59 18.84 4.28
N LEU A 154 6.26 19.26 5.51
CA LEU A 154 6.99 20.34 6.19
C LEU A 154 8.47 20.01 6.41
N HIS A 155 8.83 18.74 6.44
CA HIS A 155 10.22 18.27 6.65
C HIS A 155 11.05 18.26 5.37
N ALA A 156 10.48 18.65 4.23
CA ALA A 156 11.26 18.81 3.01
C ALA A 156 12.35 19.89 3.20
N PRO A 157 13.57 19.73 2.65
CA PRO A 157 14.69 20.66 2.90
C PRO A 157 14.46 22.13 2.51
N GLY A 158 13.48 22.40 1.63
CA GLY A 158 13.03 23.75 1.26
C GLY A 158 11.71 24.18 1.90
N GLY A 159 11.22 23.44 2.90
CA GLY A 159 9.85 23.55 3.40
C GLY A 159 8.82 22.91 2.46
N ILE A 160 7.55 23.00 2.85
CA ILE A 160 6.45 22.35 2.13
C ILE A 160 6.32 22.92 0.69
N PRO A 161 6.37 22.07 -0.37
CA PRO A 161 6.39 22.51 -1.77
C PRO A 161 5.00 22.85 -2.34
N PHE A 162 3.96 22.74 -1.51
CA PHE A 162 2.57 23.05 -1.82
C PHE A 162 1.90 23.69 -0.60
N ARG A 163 0.72 24.28 -0.76
CA ARG A 163 -0.02 24.89 0.35
C ARG A 163 -0.52 23.78 1.28
N TYR A 164 -0.21 23.90 2.57
CA TYR A 164 -0.74 23.02 3.62
C TYR A 164 -2.26 22.92 3.51
N SER A 165 -2.78 21.70 3.46
CA SER A 165 -4.20 21.45 3.20
C SER A 165 -4.72 20.26 3.98
N LEU A 166 -5.95 20.37 4.48
CA LEU A 166 -6.69 19.28 5.11
C LEU A 166 -7.55 18.50 4.11
N GLY A 167 -7.49 18.84 2.82
CA GLY A 167 -8.25 18.17 1.75
C GLY A 167 -7.36 17.30 0.86
N ALA A 168 -7.58 15.98 0.86
CA ALA A 168 -6.81 15.04 0.01
C ALA A 168 -6.87 15.41 -1.48
N ARG A 169 -8.06 15.77 -1.98
CA ARG A 169 -8.25 16.19 -3.38
C ARG A 169 -7.69 17.58 -3.66
N ASP A 170 -7.70 18.48 -2.69
CA ASP A 170 -7.07 19.80 -2.85
C ASP A 170 -5.56 19.66 -3.01
N ILE A 171 -4.89 18.82 -2.19
CA ILE A 171 -3.47 18.48 -2.39
C ILE A 171 -3.26 17.91 -3.79
N PHE A 172 -4.09 16.95 -4.22
CA PHE A 172 -3.97 16.38 -5.58
C PHE A 172 -4.12 17.44 -6.69
N HIS A 173 -5.10 18.35 -6.57
CA HIS A 173 -5.27 19.44 -7.53
C HIS A 173 -4.07 20.38 -7.58
N GLN A 174 -3.41 20.64 -6.44
CA GLN A 174 -2.16 21.40 -6.42
C GLN A 174 -1.02 20.66 -7.13
N PHE A 175 -0.95 19.32 -7.04
CA PHE A 175 0.01 18.53 -7.80
C PHE A 175 -0.32 18.53 -9.31
N VAL A 176 -1.59 18.47 -9.68
CA VAL A 176 -2.03 18.59 -11.07
C VAL A 176 -1.64 19.96 -11.65
N SER A 177 -1.92 21.06 -10.95
CA SER A 177 -1.60 22.41 -11.45
C SER A 177 -0.09 22.67 -11.62
N LYS A 178 0.74 21.92 -10.89
CA LYS A 178 2.20 21.94 -11.00
C LYS A 178 2.77 20.91 -11.98
N ASN A 179 1.92 20.15 -12.68
CA ASN A 179 2.32 19.06 -13.57
C ASN A 179 3.17 17.97 -12.85
N TRP A 180 2.83 17.70 -11.60
CA TRP A 180 3.45 16.69 -10.73
C TRP A 180 2.61 15.41 -10.60
N ALA A 181 1.34 15.47 -10.97
CA ALA A 181 0.43 14.33 -10.92
C ALA A 181 0.64 13.36 -12.10
N PHE A 182 0.46 12.06 -11.85
CA PHE A 182 0.56 11.02 -12.87
C PHE A 182 -0.29 9.79 -12.52
N GLN A 183 -0.47 8.89 -13.50
CA GLN A 183 -1.13 7.59 -13.31
C GLN A 183 -0.09 6.45 -13.30
N SER A 184 -0.33 5.40 -12.50
CA SER A 184 0.59 4.26 -12.39
C SER A 184 0.74 3.46 -13.67
N ALA A 185 -0.23 3.54 -14.60
CA ALA A 185 -0.13 2.95 -15.94
C ALA A 185 1.06 3.50 -16.75
N ASN A 186 1.51 4.73 -16.44
CA ASN A 186 2.53 5.43 -17.21
C ASN A 186 3.85 5.61 -16.45
N LEU A 187 3.82 5.63 -15.12
CA LEU A 187 4.99 5.78 -14.27
C LEU A 187 4.86 4.94 -13.00
N ILE A 188 5.93 4.26 -12.62
CA ILE A 188 5.98 3.53 -11.35
C ILE A 188 6.09 4.55 -10.20
N PRO A 189 5.15 4.53 -9.22
CA PRO A 189 5.26 5.35 -8.02
C PRO A 189 6.54 5.04 -7.23
N GLN A 190 7.14 6.08 -6.66
CA GLN A 190 8.42 6.01 -5.96
C GLN A 190 8.26 6.44 -4.49
N PRO A 191 9.22 6.06 -3.62
CA PRO A 191 9.21 6.46 -2.22
C PRO A 191 9.01 7.97 -2.05
N GLY A 192 8.00 8.33 -1.26
CA GLY A 192 7.65 9.72 -0.98
C GLY A 192 6.62 10.35 -1.91
N ASP A 193 6.27 9.71 -3.04
CA ASP A 193 5.16 10.16 -3.86
C ASP A 193 3.85 10.15 -3.03
N ILE A 194 2.90 11.01 -3.36
CA ILE A 194 1.55 10.87 -2.82
C ILE A 194 0.75 9.87 -3.67
N VAL A 195 -0.19 9.18 -3.03
CA VAL A 195 -1.27 8.45 -3.69
C VAL A 195 -2.59 8.97 -3.15
N VAL A 196 -3.54 9.25 -4.04
CA VAL A 196 -4.83 9.86 -3.69
C VAL A 196 -5.95 8.98 -4.21
N TRP A 197 -6.91 8.68 -3.34
CA TRP A 197 -8.13 7.96 -3.67
C TRP A 197 -9.34 8.88 -3.61
N TRP A 198 -10.34 8.61 -4.44
CA TRP A 198 -11.67 9.16 -4.26
C TRP A 198 -12.47 8.32 -3.26
N ARG A 199 -13.43 8.95 -2.58
CA ARG A 199 -14.43 8.26 -1.75
C ARG A 199 -15.82 8.57 -2.25
N ASP A 200 -16.69 7.56 -2.18
CA ASP A 200 -18.11 7.54 -2.58
C ASP A 200 -18.38 7.88 -4.06
N ASN A 201 -17.91 9.03 -4.54
CA ASN A 201 -18.08 9.49 -5.92
C ASN A 201 -16.72 9.91 -6.52
N PRO A 202 -16.31 9.39 -7.70
CA PRO A 202 -15.10 9.82 -8.40
C PRO A 202 -14.99 11.32 -8.64
N SER A 203 -16.12 11.99 -8.85
CA SER A 203 -16.23 13.45 -9.06
C SER A 203 -16.60 14.22 -7.77
N GLY A 204 -16.73 13.54 -6.63
CA GLY A 204 -17.01 14.15 -5.34
C GLY A 204 -15.80 14.83 -4.71
N TRP A 205 -16.01 15.58 -3.64
CA TRP A 205 -14.93 16.29 -2.91
C TRP A 205 -14.16 15.38 -1.94
N GLN A 206 -14.78 14.28 -1.50
CA GLN A 206 -14.18 13.37 -0.53
C GLN A 206 -13.04 12.56 -1.16
N GLY A 207 -11.98 12.35 -0.38
CA GLY A 207 -10.86 11.53 -0.79
C GLY A 207 -10.04 11.04 0.40
N HIS A 208 -9.08 10.19 0.10
CA HIS A 208 -8.05 9.73 1.03
C HIS A 208 -6.68 9.94 0.41
N ILE A 209 -5.64 10.12 1.21
CA ILE A 209 -4.28 10.35 0.75
C ILE A 209 -3.29 9.63 1.64
N GLY A 210 -2.24 9.10 1.03
CA GLY A 210 -1.12 8.45 1.69
C GLY A 210 0.19 8.76 1.01
N LEU A 211 1.29 8.38 1.65
CA LEU A 211 2.63 8.46 1.07
C LEU A 211 3.04 7.07 0.58
N VAL A 212 3.55 7.00 -0.64
CA VAL A 212 4.13 5.79 -1.21
C VAL A 212 5.40 5.45 -0.45
N HIS A 213 5.46 4.26 0.14
CA HIS A 213 6.68 3.74 0.73
C HIS A 213 7.54 3.08 -0.34
N ASN A 214 6.98 2.13 -1.10
CA ASN A 214 7.64 1.50 -2.24
C ASN A 214 6.63 0.79 -3.15
N VAL A 215 7.12 0.41 -4.33
CA VAL A 215 6.47 -0.56 -5.20
C VAL A 215 7.40 -1.76 -5.35
N ALA A 216 6.91 -2.96 -5.00
CA ALA A 216 7.65 -4.20 -5.15
C ALA A 216 6.71 -5.33 -5.56
N ASN A 217 7.13 -6.14 -6.54
CA ASN A 217 6.37 -7.30 -7.00
C ASN A 217 4.91 -7.02 -7.39
N GLY A 218 4.62 -5.84 -7.96
CA GLY A 218 3.24 -5.45 -8.31
C GLY A 218 2.38 -4.98 -7.14
N CYS A 219 2.95 -4.92 -5.94
CA CYS A 219 2.31 -4.33 -4.76
C CYS A 219 2.84 -2.92 -4.51
N LEU A 220 1.91 -2.02 -4.16
CA LEU A 220 2.20 -0.72 -3.60
C LEU A 220 2.10 -0.82 -2.08
N THR A 221 3.17 -0.44 -1.40
CA THR A 221 3.14 -0.19 0.05
C THR A 221 3.05 1.30 0.28
N THR A 222 2.20 1.71 1.21
CA THR A 222 2.00 3.12 1.59
C THR A 222 2.13 3.28 3.11
N VAL A 223 2.37 4.51 3.55
CA VAL A 223 2.15 4.96 4.92
C VAL A 223 0.95 5.90 4.91
N GLU A 224 -0.09 5.54 5.66
CA GLU A 224 -1.36 6.26 5.69
C GLU A 224 -1.80 6.56 7.12
N ALA A 225 -2.63 7.58 7.26
CA ALA A 225 -3.17 8.09 8.51
C ALA A 225 -4.69 8.23 8.40
N ASN A 226 -5.42 8.18 9.51
CA ASN A 226 -6.88 8.25 9.52
C ASN A 226 -7.55 7.25 8.57
N LYS A 227 -7.20 5.98 8.74
CA LYS A 227 -7.78 4.88 8.00
C LYS A 227 -8.03 3.71 8.93
N GLY A 228 -9.19 3.07 8.74
CA GLY A 228 -9.62 1.94 9.54
C GLY A 228 -10.59 2.36 10.63
N ARG A 229 -10.69 1.53 11.67
CA ARG A 229 -11.58 1.76 12.81
C ARG A 229 -10.85 2.61 13.86
N PHE A 230 -11.62 3.35 14.64
CA PHE A 230 -11.10 4.01 15.84
C PHE A 230 -10.50 2.98 16.82
N PRO A 231 -9.34 3.28 17.45
CA PRO A 231 -8.47 4.41 17.15
C PRO A 231 -7.67 4.20 15.87
N ALA A 232 -7.82 5.11 14.90
CA ALA A 232 -6.99 5.05 13.69
C ALA A 232 -5.55 5.47 14.03
N SER A 233 -4.58 4.66 13.64
CA SER A 233 -3.16 4.97 13.75
C SER A 233 -2.54 5.34 12.40
N VAL A 234 -1.38 5.97 12.43
CA VAL A 234 -0.48 5.98 11.27
C VAL A 234 0.01 4.54 11.08
N SER A 235 -0.20 3.96 9.90
CA SER A 235 0.11 2.56 9.62
C SER A 235 0.56 2.35 8.19
N GLN A 236 1.28 1.25 7.95
CA GLN A 236 1.55 0.77 6.61
C GLN A 236 0.38 -0.02 6.03
N PHE A 237 0.16 0.12 4.73
CA PHE A 237 -0.82 -0.66 4.00
C PHE A 237 -0.24 -1.14 2.67
N THR A 238 -0.52 -2.40 2.33
CA THR A 238 -0.12 -3.00 1.05
C THR A 238 -1.35 -3.19 0.16
N TYR A 239 -1.23 -2.80 -1.11
CA TYR A 239 -2.24 -2.94 -2.16
C TYR A 239 -1.67 -3.62 -3.39
N GLU A 240 -2.48 -4.38 -4.10
CA GLU A 240 -2.13 -4.84 -5.45
C GLU A 240 -2.39 -3.70 -6.44
N LEU A 241 -1.34 -3.22 -7.13
CA LEU A 241 -1.42 -2.06 -8.03
C LEU A 241 -2.46 -2.25 -9.14
N SER A 242 -2.63 -3.47 -9.63
CA SER A 242 -3.59 -3.82 -10.68
C SER A 242 -5.05 -3.75 -10.24
N ARG A 243 -5.31 -3.58 -8.93
CA ARG A 243 -6.66 -3.64 -8.34
C ARG A 243 -7.06 -2.39 -7.57
N MET A 244 -6.27 -1.33 -7.68
CA MET A 244 -6.59 -0.06 -7.03
C MET A 244 -7.63 0.71 -7.85
N ASP A 245 -8.89 0.31 -7.75
CA ASP A 245 -10.05 0.81 -8.50
C ASP A 245 -10.47 2.26 -8.14
N ARG A 246 -10.07 2.75 -6.96
CA ARG A 246 -10.45 4.09 -6.47
C ARG A 246 -9.35 5.15 -6.52
N VAL A 247 -8.26 4.88 -7.22
CA VAL A 247 -7.14 5.83 -7.31
C VAL A 247 -7.50 6.98 -8.25
N LEU A 248 -7.42 8.20 -7.75
CA LEU A 248 -7.44 9.41 -8.57
C LEU A 248 -6.11 9.62 -9.28
N GLY A 249 -5.02 9.29 -8.60
CA GLY A 249 -3.68 9.29 -9.19
C GLY A 249 -2.59 9.34 -8.13
N PHE A 250 -1.38 9.46 -8.62
CA PHE A 250 -0.16 9.63 -7.85
C PHE A 250 0.42 11.03 -8.08
N GLY A 251 1.33 11.46 -7.23
CA GLY A 251 1.99 12.75 -7.39
C GLY A 251 3.43 12.74 -6.90
N ARG A 252 4.35 13.27 -7.71
CA ARG A 252 5.78 13.39 -7.39
C ARG A 252 6.19 14.85 -7.41
N VAL A 253 6.62 15.37 -6.25
CA VAL A 253 7.25 16.70 -6.18
C VAL A 253 8.51 16.70 -7.04
N ARG A 254 8.68 17.72 -7.89
CA ARG A 254 9.83 17.91 -8.79
C ARG A 254 10.61 19.15 -8.44
#